data_AF-A0A3N5LJJ2-F1
#
_entry.id   AF-A0A3N5LJJ2-F1
#
_cell.length_a   1.000
_cell.length_b   1.000
_cell.length_c   1.000
_cell.angle_alpha   90.00
_cell.angle_beta   90.00
_cell.angle_gamma   90.00
#
_symmetry.space_group_name_H-M   'P 1'
#
loop_
_entity.id
_entity.type
_entity.pdbx_description
1 polymer ?
#
loop_
_entity_poly.entity_id
_entity_poly.type
_entity_poly.pdbx_seq_one_letter_code
_entity_poly.pdbx_strand_id
1 'polypeptide(L)'
;TQICRVSKLVSNYTGIAVQANKAVVGANAFAHEAGIHQDGMLKNKQTYEIMRPETVGLPQSSLVLGKHSGRHALKSRLSEIGYDMSDEDLNKAFVRFKDLADKKKLITDADLEAMVTDEFYKPREIFTLDGLQVACGTMGMPTATVRLGCPDGTQQVQAAVGMGPVDAAYKAIDAIVKTPNTLLEFAVHAVTEGIDALGEVTVRIQGCNGSHKLNAQQNIEQPRTFGGHGADTDIVVASAKAYLTALNKMLVASGQYGPVEIASVQAVNV
;
A
#
# COMPACT_ATOMS: atom_id res chain seq x y z
N THR A 1 -12.86 -3.62 -26.84
CA THR A 1 -12.42 -2.88 -25.64
C THR A 1 -13.51 -2.69 -24.58
N GLN A 2 -14.79 -2.99 -24.84
CA GLN A 2 -15.89 -2.72 -23.88
C GLN A 2 -16.42 -3.97 -23.17
N ILE A 3 -15.80 -5.13 -23.36
CA ILE A 3 -16.35 -6.44 -22.94
C ILE A 3 -16.43 -6.52 -21.41
N CYS A 4 -15.36 -6.17 -20.70
CA CYS A 4 -15.36 -6.12 -19.23
C CYS A 4 -16.34 -5.07 -18.70
N ARG A 5 -16.49 -3.91 -19.38
CA ARG A 5 -17.44 -2.86 -18.98
C ARG A 5 -18.88 -3.35 -19.06
N VAL A 6 -19.26 -3.99 -20.18
CA VAL A 6 -20.60 -4.56 -20.38
C VAL A 6 -20.86 -5.69 -19.38
N SER A 7 -19.87 -6.55 -19.11
CA SER A 7 -20.01 -7.61 -18.10
C SER A 7 -20.27 -7.05 -16.70
N LYS A 8 -19.57 -5.98 -16.30
CA LYS A 8 -19.82 -5.30 -15.02
C LYS A 8 -21.22 -4.68 -14.98
N LEU A 9 -21.66 -4.08 -16.08
CA LEU A 9 -23.00 -3.52 -16.18
C LEU A 9 -24.08 -4.61 -15.99
N VAL A 10 -23.97 -5.74 -16.69
CA VAL A 10 -24.89 -6.88 -16.51
C VAL A 10 -24.88 -7.38 -15.07
N SER A 11 -23.69 -7.54 -14.46
CA SER A 11 -23.56 -7.95 -13.06
C SER A 11 -24.30 -7.00 -12.11
N ASN A 12 -24.15 -5.69 -12.31
CA ASN A 12 -24.83 -4.68 -11.51
C ASN A 12 -26.36 -4.69 -11.66
N TYR A 13 -26.87 -4.86 -12.89
CA TYR A 13 -28.31 -4.87 -13.15
C TYR A 13 -28.99 -6.18 -12.74
N THR A 14 -28.27 -7.30 -12.77
CA THR A 14 -28.82 -8.62 -12.43
C THR A 14 -28.59 -9.02 -10.98
N GLY A 15 -27.66 -8.35 -10.28
CA GLY A 15 -27.21 -8.75 -8.95
C GLY A 15 -26.36 -10.02 -8.92
N ILE A 16 -26.06 -10.62 -10.08
CA ILE A 16 -25.25 -11.84 -10.18
C ILE A 16 -23.79 -11.43 -10.37
N ALA A 17 -22.95 -11.77 -9.39
CA ALA A 17 -21.51 -11.51 -9.47
C ALA A 17 -20.84 -12.29 -10.61
N VAL A 18 -19.88 -11.67 -11.30
CA VAL A 18 -19.05 -12.35 -12.30
C VAL A 18 -18.11 -13.32 -11.59
N GLN A 19 -18.19 -14.61 -11.93
CA GLN A 19 -17.28 -15.61 -11.38
C GLN A 19 -15.82 -15.29 -11.72
N ALA A 20 -14.91 -15.48 -10.77
CA ALA A 20 -13.49 -15.16 -10.95
C ALA A 20 -12.85 -15.90 -12.14
N ASN A 21 -13.27 -17.13 -12.40
CA ASN A 21 -12.82 -17.98 -13.51
C ASN A 21 -13.66 -17.83 -14.78
N LYS A 22 -14.59 -16.86 -14.86
CA LYS A 22 -15.37 -16.61 -16.06
C LYS A 22 -14.44 -16.23 -17.21
N ALA A 23 -14.54 -16.94 -18.33
CA ALA A 23 -13.73 -16.65 -19.51
C ALA A 23 -13.84 -15.18 -19.91
N VAL A 24 -12.71 -14.57 -20.30
CA VAL A 24 -12.58 -13.19 -20.82
C VAL A 24 -12.81 -12.08 -19.79
N VAL A 25 -13.74 -12.24 -18.85
CA VAL A 25 -14.20 -11.14 -17.97
C VAL A 25 -14.04 -11.41 -16.48
N GLY A 26 -13.72 -12.64 -16.09
CA GLY A 26 -13.45 -12.99 -14.71
C GLY A 26 -12.15 -12.37 -14.21
N ALA A 27 -12.07 -12.12 -12.90
CA ALA A 27 -10.88 -11.54 -12.26
C ALA A 27 -9.59 -12.34 -12.52
N ASN A 28 -9.70 -13.66 -12.76
CA ASN A 28 -8.56 -14.54 -13.00
C ASN A 28 -8.27 -14.76 -14.50
N ALA A 29 -9.02 -14.14 -15.42
CA ALA A 29 -8.91 -14.40 -16.85
C ALA A 29 -7.54 -13.99 -17.44
N PHE A 30 -6.86 -13.03 -16.81
CA PHE A 30 -5.53 -12.53 -17.19
C PHE A 30 -4.57 -12.49 -15.98
N ALA A 31 -4.80 -13.39 -15.02
CA ALA A 31 -4.01 -13.50 -13.81
C ALA A 31 -3.00 -14.64 -13.92
N HIS A 32 -1.73 -14.38 -13.61
CA HIS A 32 -0.64 -15.36 -13.74
C HIS A 32 0.09 -15.59 -12.41
N GLU A 33 0.00 -16.81 -11.90
CA GLU A 33 0.57 -17.19 -10.59
C GLU A 33 1.93 -17.92 -10.68
N ALA A 34 2.03 -18.89 -11.60
CA ALA A 34 3.17 -19.80 -11.65
C ALA A 34 4.43 -19.11 -12.19
N GLY A 35 5.57 -19.27 -11.51
CA GLY A 35 6.84 -18.65 -11.92
C GLY A 35 7.28 -18.96 -13.36
N ILE A 36 6.96 -20.16 -13.87
CA ILE A 36 7.21 -20.53 -15.27
C ILE A 36 6.29 -19.78 -16.25
N HIS A 37 5.05 -19.48 -15.85
CA HIS A 37 4.12 -18.69 -16.65
C HIS A 37 4.55 -17.22 -16.68
N GLN A 38 5.03 -16.71 -15.55
CA GLN A 38 5.58 -15.36 -15.46
C GLN A 38 6.82 -15.19 -16.34
N ASP A 39 7.78 -16.13 -16.28
CA ASP A 39 8.97 -16.13 -17.14
C ASP A 39 8.62 -16.19 -18.63
N GLY A 40 7.70 -17.08 -19.02
CA GLY A 40 7.25 -17.15 -20.41
C GLY A 40 6.50 -15.90 -20.87
N MET A 41 5.67 -15.29 -20.02
CA MET A 41 4.98 -14.02 -20.29
C MET A 41 5.95 -12.85 -20.50
N LEU A 42 7.03 -12.79 -19.70
CA LEU A 42 8.08 -11.76 -19.83
C LEU A 42 8.86 -11.90 -21.14
N LYS A 43 9.09 -13.14 -21.60
CA LYS A 43 9.77 -13.41 -22.89
C LYS A 43 8.85 -13.19 -24.09
N ASN A 44 7.63 -13.71 -24.03
CA ASN A 44 6.61 -13.52 -25.04
C ASN A 44 5.20 -13.66 -24.42
N LYS A 45 4.46 -12.55 -24.37
CA LYS A 45 3.10 -12.52 -23.82
C LYS A 45 2.14 -13.50 -24.51
N GLN A 46 2.31 -13.76 -25.80
CA GLN A 46 1.44 -14.68 -26.55
C GLN A 46 1.57 -16.14 -26.11
N THR A 47 2.60 -16.49 -25.33
CA THR A 47 2.80 -17.86 -24.83
C THR A 47 1.68 -18.31 -23.90
N TYR A 48 1.13 -17.39 -23.09
CA TYR A 48 0.05 -17.71 -22.14
C TYR A 48 -1.19 -16.82 -22.29
N GLU A 49 -1.12 -15.76 -23.09
CA GLU A 49 -2.26 -14.91 -23.40
C GLU A 49 -2.71 -15.08 -24.85
N ILE A 50 -3.77 -15.88 -25.03
CA ILE A 50 -4.44 -16.04 -26.34
C ILE A 50 -5.05 -14.73 -26.85
N MET A 51 -5.36 -13.80 -25.94
CA MET A 51 -5.81 -12.46 -26.27
C MET A 51 -5.22 -11.45 -25.30
N ARG A 52 -5.10 -10.21 -25.75
CA ARG A 52 -4.56 -9.10 -24.96
C ARG A 52 -5.59 -8.54 -23.97
N PRO A 53 -5.25 -8.29 -22.69
CA PRO A 53 -6.16 -7.68 -21.71
C PRO A 53 -6.81 -6.38 -22.21
N GLU A 54 -6.06 -5.59 -22.97
CA GLU A 54 -6.49 -4.29 -23.49
C GLU A 54 -7.63 -4.44 -24.51
N THR A 55 -7.69 -5.57 -25.21
CA THR A 55 -8.75 -5.83 -26.19
C THR A 55 -10.11 -6.04 -25.52
N VAL A 56 -10.14 -6.48 -24.27
CA VAL A 56 -11.37 -6.72 -23.49
C VAL A 56 -11.74 -5.56 -22.57
N GLY A 57 -10.83 -4.58 -22.41
CA GLY A 57 -11.03 -3.40 -21.57
C GLY A 57 -10.35 -3.47 -20.21
N LEU A 58 -9.32 -4.30 -20.07
CA LEU A 58 -8.43 -4.31 -18.90
C LEU A 58 -7.12 -3.60 -19.24
N PRO A 59 -6.52 -2.84 -18.31
CA PRO A 59 -5.30 -2.08 -18.59
C PRO A 59 -4.09 -2.98 -18.83
N GLN A 60 -3.97 -4.08 -18.07
CA GLN A 60 -2.88 -5.05 -18.15
C GLN A 60 -3.24 -6.34 -17.41
N SER A 61 -2.40 -7.36 -17.58
CA SER A 61 -2.42 -8.63 -16.86
C SER A 61 -2.00 -8.44 -15.41
N SER A 62 -2.51 -9.26 -14.49
CA SER A 62 -2.09 -9.24 -13.09
C SER A 62 -1.15 -10.41 -12.78
N LEU A 63 -0.11 -10.13 -12.00
CA LEU A 63 0.74 -11.15 -11.41
C LEU A 63 0.21 -11.43 -10.01
N VAL A 64 -0.26 -12.66 -9.79
CA VAL A 64 -0.80 -13.08 -8.49
C VAL A 64 0.29 -13.82 -7.74
N LEU A 65 0.47 -13.49 -6.46
CA LEU A 65 1.37 -14.22 -5.59
C LEU A 65 0.66 -15.40 -4.94
N GLY A 66 1.30 -16.57 -5.05
CA GLY A 66 0.85 -17.82 -4.47
C GLY A 66 2.02 -18.76 -4.20
N LYS A 67 1.73 -20.02 -3.87
CA LYS A 67 2.74 -21.00 -3.42
C LYS A 67 3.82 -21.29 -4.46
N HIS A 68 3.52 -21.06 -5.74
CA HIS A 68 4.46 -21.25 -6.85
C HIS A 68 5.24 -20.00 -7.23
N SER A 69 4.97 -18.86 -6.60
CA SER A 69 5.69 -17.62 -6.86
C SER A 69 7.11 -17.71 -6.30
N GLY A 70 8.08 -17.24 -7.09
CA GLY A 70 9.50 -17.25 -6.73
C GLY A 70 9.92 -15.98 -6.01
N ARG A 71 11.18 -15.98 -5.52
CA ARG A 71 11.78 -14.84 -4.81
C ARG A 71 11.77 -13.54 -5.63
N HIS A 72 11.97 -13.64 -6.94
CA HIS A 72 11.92 -12.48 -7.84
C HIS A 72 10.52 -11.85 -7.92
N ALA A 73 9.47 -12.68 -7.96
CA ALA A 73 8.09 -12.21 -7.97
C ALA A 73 7.72 -11.50 -6.66
N LEU A 74 8.15 -12.08 -5.53
CA LEU A 74 7.99 -11.46 -4.22
C LEU A 74 8.73 -10.12 -4.13
N LYS A 75 10.00 -10.06 -4.58
CA LYS A 75 10.80 -8.82 -4.60
C LYS A 75 10.13 -7.72 -5.43
N SER A 76 9.66 -8.06 -6.64
CA SER A 76 8.96 -7.11 -7.51
C SER A 76 7.71 -6.56 -6.82
N ARG A 77 6.90 -7.44 -6.23
CA ARG A 77 5.65 -7.03 -5.59
C ARG A 77 5.89 -6.19 -4.34
N LEU A 78 6.81 -6.61 -3.47
CA LEU A 78 7.19 -5.83 -2.28
C LEU A 78 7.73 -4.45 -2.67
N SER A 79 8.52 -4.37 -3.74
CA SER A 79 8.99 -3.08 -4.26
C SER A 79 7.84 -2.23 -4.82
N GLU A 80 6.85 -2.81 -5.50
CA GLU A 80 5.67 -2.10 -6.01
C GLU A 80 4.81 -1.52 -4.87
N ILE A 81 4.69 -2.24 -3.75
CA ILE A 81 3.98 -1.75 -2.54
C ILE A 81 4.87 -0.88 -1.63
N GLY A 82 6.12 -0.60 -2.04
CA GLY A 82 6.99 0.40 -1.41
C GLY A 82 8.00 -0.14 -0.38
N TYR A 83 8.21 -1.46 -0.30
CA TYR A 83 9.20 -2.10 0.55
C TYR A 83 10.43 -2.50 -0.27
N ASP A 84 11.54 -1.81 -0.01
CA ASP A 84 12.84 -2.13 -0.60
C ASP A 84 13.65 -2.92 0.44
N MET A 85 13.94 -4.18 0.15
CA MET A 85 14.56 -5.10 1.10
C MET A 85 15.96 -5.50 0.63
N SER A 86 16.88 -5.63 1.58
CA SER A 86 18.18 -6.24 1.32
C SER A 86 17.98 -7.71 0.87
N ASP A 87 18.98 -8.28 0.19
CA ASP A 87 18.87 -9.68 -0.24
C ASP A 87 18.76 -10.65 0.94
N GLU A 88 19.27 -10.28 2.11
CA GLU A 88 19.18 -11.06 3.35
C GLU A 88 17.77 -11.00 3.95
N ASP A 89 17.18 -9.80 4.06
CA ASP A 89 15.82 -9.63 4.58
C ASP A 89 14.78 -10.24 3.64
N LEU A 90 15.01 -10.12 2.33
CA LEU A 90 14.17 -10.75 1.32
C LEU A 90 14.18 -12.27 1.41
N ASN A 91 15.30 -12.90 1.82
CA ASN A 91 15.35 -14.35 2.02
C ASN A 91 14.48 -14.79 3.20
N LYS A 92 14.53 -14.06 4.30
CA LYS A 92 13.70 -14.34 5.49
C LYS A 92 12.21 -14.12 5.19
N ALA A 93 11.86 -12.98 4.56
CA ALA A 93 10.51 -12.71 4.07
C ALA A 93 10.01 -13.79 3.10
N PHE A 94 10.90 -14.31 2.23
CA PHE A 94 10.53 -15.38 1.29
C PHE A 94 10.18 -16.70 1.99
N VAL A 95 10.85 -17.06 3.08
CA VAL A 95 10.51 -18.26 3.86
C VAL A 95 9.09 -18.13 4.44
N ARG A 96 8.80 -16.99 5.10
CA ARG A 96 7.46 -16.74 5.66
C ARG A 96 6.38 -16.62 4.58
N PHE A 97 6.72 -16.02 3.45
CA PHE A 97 5.84 -15.99 2.29
C PHE A 97 5.45 -17.40 1.86
N LYS A 98 6.38 -18.37 1.87
CA LYS A 98 6.07 -19.77 1.58
C LYS A 98 5.15 -20.39 2.62
N ASP A 99 5.44 -20.18 3.90
CA ASP A 99 4.57 -20.67 4.97
C ASP A 99 3.15 -20.10 4.90
N LEU A 100 3.02 -18.82 4.51
CA LEU A 100 1.74 -18.15 4.34
C LEU A 100 1.02 -18.64 3.07
N ALA A 101 1.74 -18.82 1.98
CA ALA A 101 1.20 -19.30 0.71
C ALA A 101 0.80 -20.79 0.74
N ASP A 102 1.39 -21.58 1.64
CA ASP A 102 0.96 -22.96 1.90
C ASP A 102 -0.39 -23.00 2.65
N LYS A 103 -0.66 -21.99 3.50
CA LYS A 103 -1.90 -21.88 4.26
C LYS A 103 -3.01 -21.14 3.50
N LYS A 104 -2.64 -20.20 2.63
CA LYS A 104 -3.56 -19.31 1.91
C LYS A 104 -3.32 -19.37 0.41
N LYS A 105 -4.36 -19.70 -0.36
CA LYS A 105 -4.28 -19.84 -1.84
C LYS A 105 -3.96 -18.54 -2.56
N LEU A 106 -4.39 -17.40 -2.02
CA LEU A 106 -4.18 -16.08 -2.61
C LEU A 106 -3.56 -15.16 -1.57
N ILE A 107 -2.37 -14.65 -1.86
CA ILE A 107 -1.67 -13.69 -1.01
C ILE A 107 -2.02 -12.29 -1.49
N THR A 108 -2.60 -11.47 -0.62
CA THR A 108 -2.95 -10.07 -0.87
C THR A 108 -1.81 -9.15 -0.47
N ASP A 109 -1.86 -7.89 -0.92
CA ASP A 109 -0.87 -6.89 -0.53
C ASP A 109 -0.87 -6.67 0.99
N ALA A 110 -2.04 -6.66 1.64
CA ALA A 110 -2.15 -6.56 3.10
C ALA A 110 -1.44 -7.72 3.83
N ASP A 111 -1.51 -8.94 3.29
CA ASP A 111 -0.79 -10.10 3.84
C ASP A 111 0.73 -9.92 3.72
N LEU A 112 1.21 -9.35 2.61
CA LEU A 112 2.63 -9.06 2.40
C LEU A 112 3.11 -7.95 3.34
N GLU A 113 2.31 -6.91 3.52
CA GLU A 113 2.60 -5.81 4.44
C GLU A 113 2.69 -6.30 5.88
N ALA A 114 1.74 -7.13 6.32
CA ALA A 114 1.77 -7.74 7.64
C ALA A 114 3.04 -8.59 7.84
N MET A 115 3.37 -9.43 6.85
CA MET A 115 4.56 -10.30 6.89
C MET A 115 5.87 -9.50 7.01
N VAL A 116 5.99 -8.37 6.30
CA VAL A 116 7.21 -7.53 6.35
C VAL A 116 7.28 -6.69 7.62
N THR A 117 6.14 -6.19 8.10
CA THR A 117 6.05 -5.38 9.33
C THR A 117 6.41 -6.20 10.58
N ASP A 118 6.05 -7.49 10.62
CA ASP A 118 6.33 -8.37 11.75
C ASP A 118 7.82 -8.75 11.93
N GLU A 119 8.67 -8.63 10.89
CA GLU A 119 10.04 -9.17 10.93
C GLU A 119 11.15 -8.11 10.82
N PHE A 120 10.94 -7.02 10.07
CA PHE A 120 12.03 -6.10 9.71
C PHE A 120 11.81 -4.65 10.09
N TYR A 121 10.56 -4.26 10.33
CA TYR A 121 10.20 -2.87 10.56
C TYR A 121 9.21 -2.81 11.71
N LYS A 122 9.69 -2.53 12.92
CA LYS A 122 8.98 -1.50 13.68
C LYS A 122 9.38 -0.20 13.00
N PRO A 123 8.53 0.42 12.16
CA PRO A 123 8.88 1.71 11.60
C PRO A 123 9.22 2.60 12.79
N ARG A 124 10.40 3.24 12.78
CA ARG A 124 10.68 4.24 13.79
C ARG A 124 9.61 5.31 13.61
N GLU A 125 8.69 5.39 14.57
CA GLU A 125 7.64 6.39 14.58
C GLU A 125 8.30 7.72 14.95
N ILE A 126 8.82 8.43 13.93
CA ILE A 126 9.42 9.75 14.11
C ILE A 126 8.35 10.69 14.66
N PHE A 127 7.14 10.60 14.11
CA PHE A 127 5.95 11.24 14.64
C PHE A 127 4.89 10.19 15.01
N THR A 128 4.25 10.38 16.16
CA THR A 128 3.12 9.55 16.65
C THR A 128 1.84 10.36 16.67
N LEU A 129 0.69 9.72 16.38
CA LEU A 129 -0.62 10.37 16.48
C LEU A 129 -1.16 10.24 17.91
N ASP A 130 -1.07 11.32 18.69
CA ASP A 130 -1.48 11.35 20.11
C ASP A 130 -2.92 11.84 20.30
N GLY A 131 -3.50 12.47 19.28
CA GLY A 131 -4.88 12.95 19.32
C GLY A 131 -5.34 13.51 17.99
N LEU A 132 -6.59 13.24 17.66
CA LEU A 132 -7.27 13.80 16.50
C LEU A 132 -8.70 14.17 16.91
N GLN A 133 -9.07 15.43 16.68
CA GLN A 133 -10.44 15.90 16.81
C GLN A 133 -10.86 16.54 15.50
N VAL A 134 -12.05 16.20 15.04
CA VAL A 134 -12.56 16.72 13.77
C VAL A 134 -13.97 17.26 13.97
N ALA A 135 -14.22 18.42 13.38
CA ALA A 135 -15.53 19.02 13.27
C ALA A 135 -15.85 19.19 11.79
N CYS A 136 -16.84 18.45 11.31
CA CYS A 136 -17.32 18.53 9.93
C CYS A 136 -18.85 18.50 9.89
N GLY A 137 -19.43 19.16 8.88
CA GLY A 137 -20.87 19.25 8.70
C GLY A 137 -21.22 20.17 7.53
N THR A 138 -22.51 20.45 7.34
CA THR A 138 -23.03 21.28 6.23
C THR A 138 -22.63 22.76 6.31
N MET A 139 -22.01 23.19 7.42
CA MET A 139 -21.57 24.56 7.68
C MET A 139 -20.33 25.01 6.87
N GLY A 140 -19.79 24.14 6.01
CA GLY A 140 -18.81 24.53 4.98
C GLY A 140 -17.37 24.76 5.46
N MET A 141 -17.04 24.49 6.72
CA MET A 141 -15.67 24.61 7.26
C MET A 141 -15.21 23.36 8.02
N PRO A 142 -14.98 22.23 7.33
CA PRO A 142 -14.35 21.05 7.94
C PRO A 142 -13.02 21.42 8.59
N THR A 143 -12.91 21.19 9.89
CA THR A 143 -11.75 21.56 10.69
C THR A 143 -11.24 20.35 11.44
N ALA A 144 -9.92 20.14 11.45
CA ALA A 144 -9.27 19.12 12.24
C ALA A 144 -8.24 19.76 13.17
N THR A 145 -8.19 19.28 14.40
CA THR A 145 -7.13 19.57 15.38
C THR A 145 -6.37 18.27 15.62
N VAL A 146 -5.07 18.31 15.33
CA VAL A 146 -4.17 17.16 15.42
C VAL A 146 -3.13 17.44 16.49
N ARG A 147 -2.88 16.46 17.36
CA ARG A 147 -1.76 16.42 18.28
C ARG A 147 -0.82 15.30 17.89
N LEU A 148 0.44 15.65 17.61
CA LEU A 148 1.49 14.68 17.32
C LEU A 148 2.55 14.68 18.43
N GLY A 149 3.06 13.49 18.75
CA GLY A 149 4.34 13.34 19.45
C GLY A 149 5.46 13.57 18.44
N CYS A 150 6.42 14.43 18.80
CA CYS A 150 7.56 14.81 17.96
C CYS A 150 8.80 14.00 18.35
N PRO A 151 9.80 13.88 17.45
CA PRO A 151 11.01 13.10 17.71
C PRO A 151 11.91 13.67 18.81
N ASP A 152 11.69 14.93 19.22
CA ASP A 152 12.35 15.57 20.36
C ASP A 152 11.67 15.25 21.71
N GLY A 153 10.62 14.42 21.71
CA GLY A 153 9.82 14.08 22.88
C GLY A 153 8.78 15.13 23.27
N THR A 154 8.65 16.22 22.51
CA THR A 154 7.61 17.23 22.74
C THR A 154 6.30 16.84 22.05
N GLN A 155 5.20 17.45 22.48
CA GLN A 155 3.92 17.35 21.77
C GLN A 155 3.63 18.65 21.05
N GLN A 156 3.22 18.55 19.78
CA GLN A 156 2.75 19.70 19.02
C GLN A 156 1.29 19.53 18.64
N VAL A 157 0.55 20.63 18.72
CA VAL A 157 -0.87 20.71 18.35
C VAL A 157 -1.02 21.72 17.23
N GLN A 158 -1.71 21.32 16.17
CA GLN A 158 -2.08 22.20 15.06
C GLN A 158 -3.53 21.98 14.67
N ALA A 159 -4.17 23.04 14.21
CA ALA A 159 -5.51 22.97 13.64
C ALA A 159 -5.49 23.52 12.22
N ALA A 160 -6.24 22.90 11.32
CA ALA A 160 -6.36 23.33 9.94
C ALA A 160 -7.78 23.15 9.41
N VAL A 161 -8.12 23.98 8.42
CA VAL A 161 -9.38 23.91 7.69
C VAL A 161 -9.11 23.26 6.33
N GLY A 162 -9.96 22.31 5.97
CA GLY A 162 -9.87 21.56 4.72
C GLY A 162 -11.19 21.53 3.96
N MET A 163 -11.15 20.96 2.76
CA MET A 163 -12.33 20.66 1.95
C MET A 163 -13.19 19.55 2.58
N GLY A 164 -12.59 18.74 3.45
CA GLY A 164 -13.22 17.66 4.18
C GLY A 164 -12.44 17.31 5.45
N PRO A 165 -12.97 16.41 6.28
CA PRO A 165 -12.35 16.03 7.56
C PRO A 165 -10.93 15.45 7.38
N VAL A 166 -10.72 14.63 6.35
CA VAL A 166 -9.42 14.02 6.03
C VAL A 166 -8.42 15.07 5.52
N ASP A 167 -8.84 15.94 4.59
CA ASP A 167 -7.99 17.02 4.06
C ASP A 167 -7.56 18.00 5.18
N ALA A 168 -8.49 18.33 6.08
CA ALA A 168 -8.19 19.16 7.25
C ALA A 168 -7.16 18.49 8.17
N ALA A 169 -7.29 17.18 8.41
CA ALA A 169 -6.33 16.43 9.21
C ALA A 169 -4.95 16.41 8.57
N TYR A 170 -4.86 16.17 7.25
CA TYR A 170 -3.58 16.12 6.54
C TYR A 170 -2.88 17.48 6.56
N LYS A 171 -3.61 18.58 6.33
CA LYS A 171 -3.05 19.93 6.45
C LYS A 171 -2.52 20.25 7.85
N ALA A 172 -3.23 19.81 8.89
CA ALA A 172 -2.76 19.99 10.27
C ALA A 172 -1.49 19.16 10.55
N ILE A 173 -1.42 17.92 10.04
CA ILE A 173 -0.21 17.07 10.10
C ILE A 173 0.95 17.75 9.35
N ASP A 174 0.72 18.24 8.13
CA ASP A 174 1.73 18.89 7.31
C ASP A 174 2.29 20.16 7.95
N ALA A 175 1.45 20.91 8.68
CA ALA A 175 1.88 22.10 9.41
C ALA A 175 2.84 21.77 10.57
N ILE A 176 2.74 20.57 11.16
CA ILE A 176 3.65 20.08 12.20
C ILE A 176 4.91 19.48 11.56
N VAL A 177 4.74 18.54 10.63
CA VAL A 177 5.83 17.75 10.04
C VAL A 177 6.69 18.56 9.07
N LYS A 178 6.12 19.60 8.45
CA LYS A 178 6.80 20.59 7.57
C LYS A 178 7.65 19.95 6.47
N THR A 179 7.18 18.84 5.91
CA THR A 179 7.87 18.12 4.84
C THR A 179 7.02 18.12 3.58
N PRO A 180 7.40 18.87 2.53
CA PRO A 180 6.63 18.94 1.29
C PRO A 180 6.47 17.58 0.62
N ASN A 181 5.23 17.21 0.32
CA ASN A 181 4.88 15.98 -0.35
C ASN A 181 3.60 16.15 -1.17
N THR A 182 3.36 15.19 -2.07
CA THR A 182 2.16 15.10 -2.89
C THR A 182 1.46 13.78 -2.61
N LEU A 183 0.16 13.84 -2.29
CA LEU A 183 -0.71 12.67 -2.19
C LEU A 183 -1.02 12.13 -3.60
N LEU A 184 -0.62 10.89 -3.88
CA LEU A 184 -0.84 10.22 -5.16
C LEU A 184 -2.06 9.28 -5.12
N GLU A 185 -2.24 8.58 -4.01
CA GLU A 185 -3.31 7.60 -3.85
C GLU A 185 -3.91 7.70 -2.45
N PHE A 186 -5.23 7.61 -2.39
CA PHE A 186 -6.03 7.51 -1.18
C PHE A 186 -7.17 6.54 -1.45
N ALA A 187 -7.17 5.41 -0.75
CA ALA A 187 -8.18 4.36 -0.89
C ALA A 187 -8.71 3.98 0.49
N VAL A 188 -10.03 3.83 0.59
CA VAL A 188 -10.73 3.41 1.81
C VAL A 188 -11.46 2.11 1.53
N HIS A 189 -11.26 1.11 2.40
CA HIS A 189 -11.87 -0.20 2.31
C HIS A 189 -12.58 -0.55 3.62
N ALA A 190 -13.77 -1.12 3.53
CA ALA A 190 -14.42 -1.73 4.69
C ALA A 190 -13.93 -3.18 4.83
N VAL A 191 -13.47 -3.55 6.02
CA VAL A 191 -12.94 -4.90 6.30
C VAL A 191 -14.04 -5.83 6.79
N THR A 192 -14.95 -5.28 7.58
CA THR A 192 -16.00 -6.03 8.28
C THR A 192 -17.35 -5.39 8.02
N GLU A 193 -18.42 -6.15 8.26
CA GLU A 193 -19.80 -5.70 8.11
C GLU A 193 -20.33 -5.17 9.45
N GLY A 194 -21.23 -4.18 9.40
CA GLY A 194 -21.87 -3.60 10.58
C GLY A 194 -21.51 -2.13 10.81
N ILE A 195 -22.16 -1.51 11.79
CA ILE A 195 -21.93 -0.09 12.14
C ILE A 195 -20.56 0.14 12.79
N ASP A 196 -19.99 -0.91 13.40
CA ASP A 196 -18.67 -0.92 14.04
C ASP A 196 -17.61 -1.50 13.10
N ALA A 197 -17.87 -1.46 11.78
CA ALA A 197 -16.96 -1.99 10.79
C ALA A 197 -15.60 -1.29 10.87
N LEU A 198 -14.54 -2.09 10.92
CA LEU A 198 -13.18 -1.59 10.79
C LEU A 198 -12.98 -1.01 9.39
N GLY A 199 -12.60 0.27 9.33
CA GLY A 199 -12.20 0.95 8.11
C GLY A 199 -10.68 0.86 7.93
N GLU A 200 -10.26 0.34 6.78
CA GLU A 200 -8.88 0.35 6.34
C GLU A 200 -8.65 1.47 5.35
N VAL A 201 -7.53 2.16 5.49
CA VAL A 201 -7.13 3.24 4.61
C VAL A 201 -5.71 3.01 4.14
N THR A 202 -5.51 3.09 2.83
CA THR A 202 -4.21 3.00 2.19
C THR A 202 -3.90 4.33 1.50
N VAL A 203 -2.68 4.82 1.73
CA VAL A 203 -2.20 6.12 1.25
C VAL A 203 -0.88 5.94 0.53
N ARG A 204 -0.69 6.62 -0.61
CA ARG A 204 0.61 6.73 -1.28
C ARG A 204 0.98 8.19 -1.46
N ILE A 205 2.17 8.57 -1.01
CA ILE A 205 2.72 9.91 -1.15
C ILE A 205 4.02 9.91 -1.94
N GLN A 206 4.41 11.09 -2.42
CA GLN A 206 5.66 11.34 -3.12
C GLN A 206 6.30 12.62 -2.59
N GLY A 207 7.58 12.56 -2.22
CA GLY A 207 8.31 13.74 -1.76
C GLY A 207 8.66 14.68 -2.91
N CYS A 208 8.60 16.00 -2.68
CA CYS A 208 8.87 17.01 -3.72
C CYS A 208 10.36 17.05 -4.16
N ASN A 209 11.28 16.57 -3.33
CA ASN A 209 12.73 16.55 -3.60
C ASN A 209 13.28 15.14 -3.84
N GLY A 210 12.42 14.21 -4.29
CA GLY A 210 12.72 12.78 -4.31
C GLY A 210 13.85 12.39 -5.27
N SER A 211 14.93 11.87 -4.70
CA SER A 211 15.90 10.99 -5.35
C SER A 211 15.25 10.08 -6.39
N HIS A 212 15.73 10.14 -7.62
CA HIS A 212 15.24 9.32 -8.73
C HIS A 212 15.64 7.86 -8.52
N LYS A 213 14.69 6.93 -8.62
CA LYS A 213 15.00 5.49 -8.75
C LYS A 213 15.14 5.15 -10.23
N LEU A 214 16.21 4.45 -10.58
CA LEU A 214 16.32 3.77 -11.87
C LEU A 214 15.33 2.61 -11.88
N ASN A 215 14.34 2.68 -12.76
CA ASN A 215 13.46 1.55 -13.00
C ASN A 215 14.28 0.43 -13.69
N ALA A 216 14.50 -0.70 -13.00
CA ALA A 216 15.41 -1.77 -13.45
C ALA A 216 15.05 -2.38 -14.82
N GLN A 217 13.81 -2.15 -15.29
CA GLN A 217 13.32 -2.62 -16.59
C GLN A 217 13.26 -1.54 -17.68
N GLN A 218 13.35 -0.26 -17.33
CA GLN A 218 13.13 0.83 -18.31
C GLN A 218 14.20 1.92 -18.28
N ASN A 219 15.14 1.92 -17.32
CA ASN A 219 16.13 3.00 -17.15
C ASN A 219 15.49 4.40 -17.07
N ILE A 220 14.22 4.47 -16.64
CA ILE A 220 13.50 5.71 -16.43
C ILE A 220 13.67 6.09 -14.96
N GLU A 221 14.14 7.31 -14.73
CA GLU A 221 14.17 7.95 -13.42
C GLU A 221 12.74 8.20 -12.93
N GLN A 222 12.26 7.38 -11.99
CA GLN A 222 10.97 7.59 -11.36
C GLN A 222 11.12 8.19 -9.96
N PRO A 223 10.33 9.23 -9.64
CA PRO A 223 10.30 9.79 -8.30
C PRO A 223 9.79 8.75 -7.29
N ARG A 224 10.60 8.51 -6.25
CA ARG A 224 10.30 7.52 -5.20
C ARG A 224 8.97 7.84 -4.50
N THR A 225 8.14 6.82 -4.33
CA THR A 225 6.86 6.89 -3.62
C THR A 225 6.92 6.14 -2.29
N PHE A 226 6.04 6.50 -1.36
CA PHE A 226 5.97 5.93 -0.02
C PHE A 226 4.52 5.58 0.31
N GLY A 227 4.29 4.33 0.72
CA GLY A 227 2.96 3.82 1.07
C GLY A 227 2.75 3.73 2.58
N GLY A 228 1.55 4.06 3.05
CA GLY A 228 1.13 3.92 4.44
C GLY A 228 -0.25 3.29 4.53
N HIS A 229 -0.46 2.56 5.62
CA HIS A 229 -1.69 1.85 5.91
C HIS A 229 -2.17 2.24 7.32
N GLY A 230 -3.48 2.33 7.50
CA GLY A 230 -4.09 2.61 8.79
C GLY A 230 -5.45 1.93 8.88
N ALA A 231 -5.72 1.34 10.04
CA ALA A 231 -7.00 0.70 10.34
C ALA A 231 -7.57 1.28 11.63
N ASP A 232 -8.85 1.66 11.60
CA ASP A 232 -9.58 2.18 12.75
C ASP A 232 -11.09 2.08 12.50
N THR A 233 -11.89 2.07 13.56
CA THR A 233 -13.35 2.19 13.46
C THR A 233 -13.76 3.58 12.95
N ASP A 234 -12.94 4.60 13.19
CA ASP A 234 -13.11 5.93 12.61
C ASP A 234 -12.23 6.08 11.35
N ILE A 235 -12.87 6.19 10.19
CA ILE A 235 -12.18 6.33 8.90
C ILE A 235 -11.24 7.53 8.83
N VAL A 236 -11.50 8.60 9.58
CA VAL A 236 -10.66 9.81 9.60
C VAL A 236 -9.40 9.55 10.42
N VAL A 237 -9.55 8.84 11.55
CA VAL A 237 -8.40 8.37 12.34
C VAL A 237 -7.56 7.37 11.55
N ALA A 238 -8.19 6.41 10.89
CA ALA A 238 -7.51 5.45 10.00
C ALA A 238 -6.73 6.18 8.89
N SER A 239 -7.35 7.20 8.29
CA SER A 239 -6.70 8.04 7.26
C SER A 239 -5.48 8.78 7.82
N ALA A 240 -5.60 9.41 8.99
CA ALA A 240 -4.49 10.12 9.61
C ALA A 240 -3.32 9.17 9.96
N LYS A 241 -3.61 7.98 10.49
CA LYS A 241 -2.61 6.93 10.76
C LYS A 241 -1.91 6.47 9.49
N ALA A 242 -2.67 6.21 8.42
CA ALA A 242 -2.12 5.79 7.13
C ALA A 242 -1.17 6.86 6.55
N TYR A 243 -1.59 8.12 6.57
CA TYR A 243 -0.79 9.23 6.08
C TYR A 243 0.49 9.44 6.90
N LEU A 244 0.39 9.41 8.24
CA LEU A 244 1.53 9.55 9.14
C LEU A 244 2.54 8.40 8.95
N THR A 245 2.06 7.18 8.71
CA THR A 245 2.91 6.03 8.38
C THR A 245 3.69 6.26 7.08
N ALA A 246 3.03 6.78 6.04
CA ALA A 246 3.69 7.11 4.77
C ALA A 246 4.75 8.21 4.95
N LEU A 247 4.43 9.26 5.73
CA LEU A 247 5.36 10.34 6.08
C LEU A 247 6.56 9.83 6.86
N ASN A 248 6.37 9.01 7.90
CA ASN A 248 7.45 8.44 8.69
C ASN A 248 8.40 7.61 7.80
N LYS A 249 7.87 6.79 6.88
CA LYS A 249 8.70 6.05 5.91
C LYS A 249 9.50 6.99 4.99
N MET A 250 8.89 8.08 4.54
CA MET A 250 9.56 9.10 3.71
C MET A 250 10.68 9.82 4.48
N LEU A 251 10.44 10.18 5.74
CA LEU A 251 11.40 10.86 6.61
C LEU A 251 12.59 9.98 7.01
N VAL A 252 12.33 8.69 7.25
CA VAL A 252 13.41 7.70 7.45
C VAL A 252 14.25 7.59 6.17
N ALA A 253 13.61 7.51 5.00
CA ALA A 253 14.29 7.40 3.73
C ALA A 253 15.06 8.67 3.31
N SER A 254 14.69 9.85 3.81
CA SER A 254 15.44 11.10 3.56
C SER A 254 16.73 11.19 4.37
N GLY A 255 16.92 10.31 5.36
CA GLY A 255 18.10 10.29 6.25
C GLY A 255 18.14 11.45 7.27
N GLN A 256 17.11 12.31 7.29
CA GLN A 256 17.07 13.53 8.10
C GLN A 256 17.01 13.25 9.61
N TYR A 257 16.56 12.06 10.02
CA TYR A 257 16.41 11.64 11.42
C TYR A 257 17.31 10.45 11.81
N GLY A 258 18.39 10.22 11.04
CA GLY A 258 19.36 9.13 11.26
C GLY A 258 18.99 7.81 10.56
N PRO A 259 19.90 6.83 10.52
CA PRO A 259 19.64 5.52 9.93
C PRO A 259 18.58 4.74 10.73
N VAL A 260 17.92 3.78 10.08
CA VAL A 260 17.02 2.82 10.73
C VAL A 260 17.77 2.15 11.87
N GLU A 261 17.22 2.16 13.09
CA GLU A 261 17.70 1.25 14.14
C GLU A 261 17.40 -0.18 13.67
N ILE A 262 18.44 -0.84 13.18
CA ILE A 262 18.41 -2.29 13.00
C ILE A 262 18.27 -2.84 14.42
N ALA A 263 17.17 -3.53 14.71
CA ALA A 263 17.05 -4.28 15.95
C ALA A 263 18.30 -5.15 16.06
N SER A 264 19.18 -4.81 17.01
CA SER A 264 20.37 -5.60 17.28
C SER A 264 19.87 -6.97 17.66
N VAL A 265 20.08 -7.95 16.78
CA VAL A 265 19.96 -9.34 17.15
C VAL A 265 21.03 -9.54 18.21
N GLN A 266 20.63 -9.52 19.49
CA GLN A 266 21.47 -10.04 20.53
C GLN A 266 21.78 -11.48 20.14
N ALA A 267 23.03 -11.72 19.76
CA ALA A 267 23.56 -13.06 19.66
C ALA A 267 23.42 -13.68 21.06
N VAL A 268 22.38 -14.48 21.23
CA VAL A 268 22.27 -15.37 22.38
C VAL A 268 23.30 -16.45 22.13
N ASN A 269 24.49 -16.25 22.68
CA ASN A 269 25.48 -17.31 22.86
C ASN A 269 24.90 -18.30 23.88
N VAL A 270 24.43 -19.45 23.42
CA VAL A 270 24.44 -20.72 24.17
C VAL A 270 24.75 -21.85 23.19
#